data_AF-V9L002-F1
#
_entry.id   AF-V9L002-F1
#
_cell.length_a   1.000
_cell.length_b   1.000
_cell.length_c   1.000
_cell.angle_alpha   90.00
_cell.angle_beta   90.00
_cell.angle_gamma   90.00
#
_symmetry.space_group_name_H-M   'P 1'
#
loop_
_entity.id
_entity.type
_entity.pdbx_description
1 polymer ?
#
loop_
_entity_poly.entity_id
_entity_poly.type
_entity_poly.pdbx_seq_one_letter_code
_entity_poly.pdbx_strand_id
1 'polypeptide(L)'
;MVLPMELLLSLQRSHFILKGKNIQISQETGAGYNVISNGQISLEGQRFNLANCIQRKITLNSLKEHRSFQETILSKPMVFFTNVMVAGDSTIVFAVIVNIRHPRMQFEIGDSMNDAISTAVGASYILQFNLKTALQSYFSLNGGYKTDGLGLDFTCEFKRDSSSDDFYWLGRSTKIKELNGKIVNLSCTTEDEKCQVKQVLQKISESNFRVSSTSQQSLSRSPSLPAGSPKDQESSSSHSQPHVKRKSPKKTSSPPSPQLPLVNERSYLLQFTQRLPKYIE
;
A
#
# COMPACT_ATOMS: atom_id res chain seq x y z
N MET A 1 -7.08 10.47 -5.47
CA MET A 1 -7.25 10.27 -6.93
C MET A 1 -8.51 9.43 -7.13
N VAL A 2 -9.25 9.65 -8.20
CA VAL A 2 -10.55 9.00 -8.46
C VAL A 2 -10.60 8.55 -9.91
N LEU A 3 -11.05 7.32 -10.16
CA LEU A 3 -11.25 6.76 -11.51
C LEU A 3 -12.27 5.62 -11.49
N PRO A 4 -12.91 5.28 -12.62
CA PRO A 4 -13.76 4.10 -12.73
C PRO A 4 -12.99 2.83 -12.36
N MET A 5 -13.64 1.92 -11.64
CA MET A 5 -12.99 0.68 -11.19
C MET A 5 -12.55 -0.17 -12.38
N GLU A 6 -13.35 -0.24 -13.43
CA GLU A 6 -13.07 -0.98 -14.66
C GLU A 6 -11.78 -0.46 -15.31
N LEU A 7 -11.58 0.86 -15.31
CA LEU A 7 -10.35 1.48 -15.77
C LEU A 7 -9.16 1.06 -14.91
N LEU A 8 -9.28 1.11 -13.58
CA LEU A 8 -8.22 0.65 -12.68
C LEU A 8 -7.83 -0.82 -12.94
N LEU A 9 -8.82 -1.71 -13.04
CA LEU A 9 -8.60 -3.14 -13.31
C LEU A 9 -7.89 -3.35 -14.66
N SER A 10 -8.25 -2.56 -15.67
CA SER A 10 -7.65 -2.66 -17.00
C SER A 10 -6.20 -2.19 -17.04
N LEU A 11 -5.85 -1.15 -16.27
CA LEU A 11 -4.53 -0.52 -16.29
C LEU A 11 -3.54 -1.20 -15.33
N GLN A 12 -4.03 -1.85 -14.26
CA GLN A 12 -3.23 -2.42 -13.17
C GLN A 12 -3.41 -3.96 -13.05
N ARG A 13 -3.47 -4.67 -14.18
CA ARG A 13 -3.71 -6.13 -14.23
C ARG A 13 -2.70 -6.98 -13.47
N SER A 14 -1.47 -6.49 -13.28
CA SER A 14 -0.46 -7.15 -12.44
C SER A 14 -0.85 -7.16 -10.95
N HIS A 15 -1.65 -6.20 -10.51
CA HIS A 15 -2.06 -6.05 -9.11
C HIS A 15 -3.51 -6.49 -8.84
N PHE A 16 -4.36 -6.50 -9.86
CA PHE A 16 -5.76 -6.94 -9.76
C PHE A 16 -6.02 -8.06 -10.77
N ILE A 17 -6.06 -9.30 -10.26
CA ILE A 17 -6.18 -10.50 -11.10
C ILE A 17 -7.63 -11.01 -11.03
N LEU A 18 -8.34 -10.94 -12.15
CA LEU A 18 -9.69 -11.50 -12.25
C LEU A 18 -9.62 -13.03 -12.42
N LYS A 19 -10.31 -13.77 -11.54
CA LYS A 19 -10.48 -15.22 -11.57
C LYS A 19 -11.95 -15.58 -11.35
N GLY A 20 -12.70 -15.68 -12.45
CA GLY A 20 -14.15 -15.89 -12.40
C GLY A 20 -14.84 -14.72 -11.67
N LYS A 21 -15.56 -15.03 -10.58
CA LYS A 21 -16.22 -14.01 -9.73
C LYS A 21 -15.32 -13.44 -8.61
N ASN A 22 -14.02 -13.71 -8.65
CA ASN A 22 -13.08 -13.22 -7.65
C ASN A 22 -12.07 -12.26 -8.29
N ILE A 23 -11.85 -11.12 -7.66
CA ILE A 23 -10.76 -10.20 -7.97
C ILE A 23 -9.71 -10.39 -6.88
N GLN A 24 -8.60 -11.02 -7.25
CA GLN A 24 -7.48 -11.28 -6.34
C GLN A 24 -6.52 -10.10 -6.37
N ILE A 25 -6.29 -9.50 -5.21
CA ILE A 25 -5.32 -8.40 -5.05
C ILE A 25 -3.93 -8.98 -4.77
N SER A 26 -2.93 -8.51 -5.53
CA SER A 26 -1.53 -8.95 -5.37
C SER A 26 -1.00 -8.56 -4.00
N GLN A 27 -0.34 -9.51 -3.34
CA GLN A 27 0.27 -9.35 -2.01
C GLN A 27 1.78 -9.10 -2.08
N GLU A 28 2.31 -8.69 -3.23
CA GLU A 28 3.72 -8.35 -3.39
C GLU A 28 4.22 -7.42 -2.27
N THR A 29 5.36 -7.74 -1.66
CA THR A 29 5.88 -6.92 -0.56
C THR A 29 6.35 -5.57 -1.09
N GLY A 30 5.91 -4.48 -0.46
CA GLY A 30 6.29 -3.11 -0.84
C GLY A 30 5.54 -2.54 -2.05
N ALA A 31 5.14 -3.35 -3.04
CA ALA A 31 4.42 -2.89 -4.23
C ALA A 31 2.92 -3.26 -4.24
N GLY A 32 2.13 -2.56 -5.06
CA GLY A 32 0.69 -2.77 -5.23
C GLY A 32 -0.16 -1.82 -4.40
N TYR A 33 -1.29 -2.34 -3.89
CA TYR A 33 -2.35 -1.53 -3.27
C TYR A 33 -2.85 -2.17 -1.97
N ASN A 34 -3.13 -1.32 -0.99
CA ASN A 34 -3.90 -1.69 0.19
C ASN A 34 -5.39 -1.49 -0.10
N VAL A 35 -6.06 -2.52 -0.60
CA VAL A 35 -7.51 -2.44 -0.86
C VAL A 35 -8.27 -2.59 0.44
N ILE A 36 -9.07 -1.58 0.80
CA ILE A 36 -9.88 -1.57 2.01
C ILE A 36 -11.34 -1.83 1.64
N SER A 37 -11.88 -2.98 2.04
CA SER A 37 -13.23 -3.41 1.69
C SER A 37 -13.75 -4.52 2.61
N ASN A 38 -15.07 -4.76 2.59
CA ASN A 38 -15.72 -5.89 3.27
C ASN A 38 -15.81 -7.13 2.37
N GLY A 39 -15.01 -7.19 1.30
CA GLY A 39 -14.84 -8.39 0.48
C GLY A 39 -15.83 -8.58 -0.67
N GLN A 40 -16.77 -7.66 -0.89
CA GLN A 40 -17.72 -7.74 -2.00
C GLN A 40 -17.91 -6.39 -2.70
N ILE A 41 -18.17 -6.46 -4.01
CA ILE A 41 -18.42 -5.30 -4.86
C ILE A 41 -19.38 -5.69 -5.99
N SER A 42 -20.19 -4.74 -6.45
CA SER A 42 -21.15 -4.96 -7.55
C SER A 42 -20.72 -4.15 -8.76
N LEU A 43 -20.23 -4.82 -9.81
CA LEU A 43 -19.85 -4.19 -11.08
C LEU A 43 -20.89 -4.54 -12.12
N GLU A 44 -21.50 -3.54 -12.76
CA GLU A 44 -22.52 -3.72 -13.80
C GLU A 44 -23.65 -4.69 -13.39
N GLY A 45 -24.07 -4.65 -12.11
CA GLY A 45 -25.10 -5.54 -11.57
C GLY A 45 -24.60 -6.96 -11.22
N GLN A 46 -23.35 -7.30 -11.52
CA GLN A 46 -22.73 -8.56 -11.14
C GLN A 46 -21.89 -8.41 -9.86
N ARG A 47 -22.08 -9.34 -8.91
CA ARG A 47 -21.29 -9.37 -7.67
C ARG A 47 -19.96 -10.08 -7.88
N PHE A 48 -18.89 -9.42 -7.44
CA PHE A 48 -17.53 -9.95 -7.37
C PHE A 48 -17.05 -9.96 -5.93
N ASN A 49 -16.29 -11.01 -5.57
CA ASN A 49 -15.58 -11.07 -4.30
C ASN A 49 -14.20 -10.43 -4.46
N LEU A 50 -13.81 -9.62 -3.48
CA LEU A 50 -12.46 -9.07 -3.37
C LEU A 50 -11.67 -9.96 -2.41
N ALA A 51 -10.62 -10.60 -2.90
CA ALA A 51 -9.73 -11.43 -2.09
C ALA A 51 -8.44 -10.67 -1.75
N ASN A 52 -7.88 -10.92 -0.57
CA ASN A 52 -6.68 -10.23 -0.04
C ASN A 52 -6.90 -8.73 0.25
N CYS A 53 -8.14 -8.31 0.56
CA CYS A 53 -8.41 -6.96 1.05
C CYS A 53 -8.21 -6.85 2.57
N ILE A 54 -7.93 -5.64 3.02
CA ILE A 54 -7.98 -5.24 4.43
C ILE A 54 -9.45 -4.95 4.77
N GLN A 55 -9.96 -5.48 5.87
CA GLN A 55 -11.32 -5.19 6.31
C GLN A 55 -11.48 -3.71 6.66
N ARG A 56 -12.67 -3.14 6.40
CA ARG A 56 -12.94 -1.74 6.76
C ARG A 56 -12.87 -1.48 8.25
N LYS A 57 -13.17 -2.47 9.07
CA LYS A 57 -12.97 -2.41 10.51
C LYS A 57 -11.93 -3.46 10.91
N ILE A 58 -10.84 -3.01 11.50
CA ILE A 58 -9.82 -3.89 12.09
C ILE A 58 -9.78 -3.69 13.61
N THR A 59 -9.49 -4.76 14.33
CA THR A 59 -9.27 -4.74 15.77
C THR A 59 -7.85 -5.21 16.05
N LEU A 60 -7.11 -4.42 16.81
CA LEU A 60 -5.71 -4.62 17.15
C LEU A 60 -5.62 -4.77 18.67
N ASN A 61 -4.96 -5.82 19.15
CA ASN A 61 -4.94 -6.16 20.58
C ASN A 61 -3.59 -5.88 21.26
N SER A 62 -2.57 -5.50 20.48
CA SER A 62 -1.23 -5.24 21.00
C SER A 62 -0.54 -4.08 20.30
N LEU A 63 0.39 -3.41 20.99
CA LEU A 63 1.18 -2.33 20.38
C LEU A 63 2.02 -2.84 19.20
N LYS A 64 2.37 -4.13 19.19
CA LYS A 64 3.07 -4.78 18.08
C LYS A 64 2.17 -4.87 16.85
N GLU A 65 0.93 -5.33 17.01
CA GLU A 65 -0.07 -5.34 15.94
C GLU A 65 -0.33 -3.94 15.40
N HIS A 66 -0.44 -2.95 16.29
CA HIS A 66 -0.59 -1.55 15.90
C HIS A 66 0.54 -1.05 15.01
N ARG A 67 1.79 -1.22 15.43
CA ARG A 67 2.96 -0.80 14.63
C ARG A 67 3.03 -1.53 13.30
N SER A 68 2.82 -2.85 13.30
CA SER A 68 2.83 -3.65 12.07
C SER A 68 1.70 -3.26 11.11
N PHE A 69 0.52 -2.94 11.64
CA PHE A 69 -0.60 -2.49 10.83
C PHE A 69 -0.37 -1.09 10.25
N GLN A 70 0.18 -0.17 11.06
CA GLN A 70 0.58 1.17 10.60
C GLN A 70 1.61 1.08 9.46
N GLU A 71 2.65 0.26 9.61
CA GLU A 71 3.63 -0.03 8.56
C GLU A 71 2.95 -0.57 7.30
N THR A 72 1.99 -1.49 7.47
CA THR A 72 1.23 -2.08 6.36
C THR A 72 0.46 -1.02 5.59
N ILE A 73 -0.40 -0.23 6.26
CA ILE A 73 -1.23 0.76 5.57
C ILE A 73 -0.42 1.92 4.98
N LEU A 74 0.74 2.24 5.58
CA LEU A 74 1.63 3.29 5.10
C LEU A 74 2.59 2.83 3.98
N SER A 75 2.73 1.52 3.76
CA SER A 75 3.67 0.99 2.77
C SER A 75 3.23 1.21 1.32
N LYS A 76 1.92 1.28 1.06
CA LYS A 76 1.31 1.30 -0.28
C LYS A 76 0.12 2.26 -0.34
N PRO A 77 -0.25 2.75 -1.53
CA PRO A 77 -1.50 3.51 -1.70
C PRO A 77 -2.71 2.70 -1.23
N MET A 78 -3.64 3.37 -0.54
CA MET A 78 -4.90 2.75 -0.13
C MET A 78 -5.95 2.92 -1.21
N VAL A 79 -6.76 1.90 -1.43
CA VAL A 79 -7.83 1.90 -2.43
C VAL A 79 -9.16 1.58 -1.76
N PHE A 80 -10.11 2.47 -1.95
CA PHE A 80 -11.51 2.30 -1.56
C PHE A 80 -12.36 2.20 -2.82
N PHE A 81 -13.50 1.55 -2.69
CA PHE A 81 -14.49 1.49 -3.76
C PHE A 81 -15.81 2.05 -3.27
N THR A 82 -16.44 2.87 -4.10
CA THR A 82 -17.73 3.46 -3.79
C THR A 82 -18.63 3.44 -5.03
N ASN A 83 -19.92 3.25 -4.77
CA ASN A 83 -20.93 3.30 -5.81
C ASN A 83 -21.35 4.75 -6.03
N VAL A 84 -21.45 5.13 -7.29
CA VAL A 84 -21.89 6.46 -7.69
C VAL A 84 -22.99 6.31 -8.72
N MET A 85 -24.17 6.81 -8.38
CA MET A 85 -25.31 6.85 -9.29
C MET A 85 -25.09 7.95 -10.32
N VAL A 86 -25.31 7.62 -11.59
CA VAL A 86 -25.28 8.52 -12.75
C VAL A 86 -26.69 8.58 -13.32
N ALA A 87 -27.11 9.76 -13.79
CA ALA A 87 -28.46 10.06 -14.31
C ALA A 87 -29.15 8.86 -14.99
N GLY A 88 -30.38 8.54 -14.55
CA GLY A 88 -31.16 7.41 -15.07
C GLY A 88 -30.92 6.06 -14.36
N ASP A 89 -30.68 6.07 -13.05
CA ASP A 89 -30.51 4.89 -12.16
C ASP A 89 -29.31 3.98 -12.47
N SER A 90 -28.44 4.37 -13.39
CA SER A 90 -27.19 3.66 -13.63
C SER A 90 -26.21 3.87 -12.47
N THR A 91 -25.48 2.84 -12.07
CA THR A 91 -24.48 2.93 -11.00
C THR A 91 -23.11 2.57 -11.56
N ILE A 92 -22.16 3.47 -11.39
CA ILE A 92 -20.75 3.27 -11.72
C ILE A 92 -19.98 3.08 -10.42
N VAL A 93 -19.07 2.11 -10.40
CA VAL A 93 -18.19 1.91 -9.25
C VAL A 93 -16.89 2.66 -9.47
N PHE A 94 -16.59 3.58 -8.56
CA PHE A 94 -15.35 4.34 -8.60
C PHE A 94 -14.32 3.74 -7.63
N ALA A 95 -13.08 3.65 -8.10
CA ALA A 95 -11.93 3.47 -7.26
C ALA A 95 -11.44 4.83 -6.74
N VAL A 96 -11.26 4.91 -5.44
CA VAL A 96 -10.71 6.07 -4.74
C VAL A 96 -9.35 5.68 -4.19
N ILE A 97 -8.30 6.29 -4.73
CA ILE A 97 -6.93 6.01 -4.34
C ILE A 97 -6.42 7.13 -3.45
N VAL A 98 -6.07 6.78 -2.22
CA VAL A 98 -5.35 7.65 -1.28
C VAL A 98 -3.86 7.48 -1.54
N ASN A 99 -3.23 8.54 -2.06
CA ASN A 99 -1.80 8.51 -2.37
C ASN A 99 -0.96 8.67 -1.09
N ILE A 100 -0.59 7.55 -0.49
CA ILE A 100 0.24 7.52 0.71
C ILE A 100 1.70 7.92 0.45
N ARG A 101 2.14 7.99 -0.81
CA ARG A 101 3.47 8.54 -1.14
C ARG A 101 3.55 10.06 -0.98
N HIS A 102 2.41 10.75 -0.89
CA HIS A 102 2.41 12.18 -0.64
C HIS A 102 2.75 12.44 0.84
N PRO A 103 3.84 13.18 1.17
CA PRO A 103 4.32 13.34 2.54
C PRO A 103 3.25 13.83 3.52
N ARG A 104 2.39 14.75 3.08
CA ARG A 104 1.26 15.23 3.89
C ARG A 104 0.27 14.12 4.25
N MET A 105 -0.11 13.26 3.31
CA MET A 105 -1.07 12.18 3.56
C MET A 105 -0.44 11.11 4.44
N GLN A 106 0.83 10.78 4.18
CA GLN A 106 1.59 9.84 4.99
C GLN A 106 1.68 10.32 6.44
N PHE A 107 2.06 11.58 6.63
CA PHE A 107 2.15 12.21 7.94
C PHE A 107 0.78 12.24 8.63
N GLU A 108 -0.27 12.70 7.95
CA GLU A 108 -1.60 12.84 8.54
C GLU A 108 -2.17 11.50 9.04
N ILE A 109 -1.97 10.42 8.30
CA ILE A 109 -2.41 9.07 8.71
C ILE A 109 -1.50 8.53 9.81
N GLY A 110 -0.18 8.63 9.64
CA GLY A 110 0.79 8.12 10.60
C GLY A 110 0.69 8.80 11.96
N ASP A 111 0.61 10.13 11.97
CA ASP A 111 0.43 10.96 13.16
C ASP A 111 -0.89 10.67 13.86
N SER A 112 -1.99 10.54 13.11
CA SER A 112 -3.29 10.19 13.71
C SER A 112 -3.27 8.83 14.41
N MET A 113 -2.56 7.84 13.85
CA MET A 113 -2.38 6.54 14.50
C MET A 113 -1.47 6.61 15.73
N ASN A 114 -0.40 7.43 15.68
CA ASN A 114 0.50 7.63 16.83
C ASN A 114 -0.20 8.36 17.98
N ASP A 115 -0.97 9.40 17.68
CA ASP A 115 -1.73 10.16 18.68
C ASP A 115 -2.75 9.27 19.41
N ALA A 116 -3.36 8.32 18.67
CA ALA A 116 -4.34 7.42 19.23
C ALA A 116 -3.76 6.45 20.29
N ILE A 117 -2.49 6.05 20.15
CA ILE A 117 -1.80 5.23 21.17
C ILE A 117 -1.13 6.06 22.27
N SER A 118 -0.81 7.33 22.04
CA SER A 118 -0.16 8.20 23.04
C SER A 118 -1.14 8.80 24.05
N THR A 119 -2.40 9.00 23.66
CA THR A 119 -3.45 9.63 24.48
C THR A 119 -4.03 8.72 25.58
N ALA A 120 -3.59 7.46 25.67
CA ALA A 120 -4.26 6.44 26.47
C ALA A 120 -3.28 5.49 27.17
N VAL A 121 -2.83 5.86 28.38
CA VAL A 121 -2.33 4.86 29.35
C VAL A 121 -3.55 4.07 29.85
N GLY A 122 -3.67 2.81 29.44
CA GLY A 122 -4.76 1.90 29.88
C GLY A 122 -6.08 1.96 29.10
N ALA A 123 -6.26 2.89 28.15
CA ALA A 123 -7.51 3.05 27.41
C ALA A 123 -7.51 2.37 26.03
N SER A 124 -8.71 2.02 25.54
CA SER A 124 -8.98 1.51 24.19
C SER A 124 -9.39 2.67 23.29
N TYR A 125 -9.07 2.62 22.00
CA TYR A 125 -9.46 3.68 21.07
C TYR A 125 -10.08 3.17 19.78
N ILE A 126 -10.92 4.02 19.19
CA ILE A 126 -11.39 3.87 17.82
C ILE A 126 -10.85 5.07 17.02
N LEU A 127 -10.06 4.80 15.99
CA LEU A 127 -9.65 5.78 15.00
C LEU A 127 -10.34 5.46 13.68
N GLN A 128 -11.19 6.36 13.21
CA GLN A 128 -11.85 6.22 11.90
C GLN A 128 -11.31 7.26 10.93
N PHE A 129 -10.84 6.81 9.77
CA PHE A 129 -10.52 7.66 8.64
C PHE A 129 -11.73 7.74 7.71
N ASN A 130 -12.09 8.94 7.29
CA ASN A 130 -13.27 9.17 6.48
C ASN A 130 -12.93 10.05 5.26
N LEU A 131 -13.32 9.59 4.07
CA LEU A 131 -13.15 10.31 2.80
C LEU A 131 -14.50 10.84 2.25
N LYS A 132 -15.62 10.52 2.92
CA LYS A 132 -16.97 10.82 2.46
C LYS A 132 -17.16 12.30 2.16
N THR A 133 -16.77 13.17 3.09
CA THR A 133 -16.97 14.62 2.97
C THR A 133 -16.27 15.17 1.71
N ALA A 134 -14.99 14.83 1.53
CA ALA A 134 -14.20 15.30 0.39
C ALA A 134 -14.77 14.82 -0.96
N LEU A 135 -15.23 13.57 -1.03
CA LEU A 135 -15.72 12.96 -2.27
C LEU A 135 -17.16 13.33 -2.59
N GLN A 136 -18.03 13.48 -1.60
CA GLN A 136 -19.40 13.94 -1.82
C GLN A 136 -19.42 15.31 -2.47
N SER A 137 -18.58 16.25 -2.02
CA SER A 137 -18.44 17.56 -2.66
C SER A 137 -17.99 17.43 -4.12
N TYR A 138 -17.00 16.58 -4.40
CA TYR A 138 -16.49 16.38 -5.76
C TYR A 138 -17.55 15.80 -6.72
N PHE A 139 -18.26 14.75 -6.32
CA PHE A 139 -19.28 14.13 -7.18
C PHE A 139 -20.49 15.05 -7.36
N SER A 140 -20.91 15.78 -6.32
CA SER A 140 -22.05 16.71 -6.40
C SER A 140 -21.80 17.86 -7.38
N LEU A 141 -20.55 18.34 -7.48
CA LEU A 141 -20.17 19.40 -8.41
C LEU A 141 -20.15 18.95 -9.88
N ASN A 142 -20.01 17.64 -10.14
CA ASN A 142 -19.93 17.09 -11.51
C ASN A 142 -21.29 16.72 -12.10
N GLY A 143 -22.37 17.38 -11.64
CA GLY A 143 -23.67 17.46 -12.33
C GLY A 143 -24.21 16.13 -12.86
N GLY A 144 -24.62 15.23 -11.96
CA GLY A 144 -25.24 13.95 -12.34
C GLY A 144 -24.75 12.76 -11.53
N TYR A 145 -23.69 12.92 -10.75
CA TYR A 145 -23.14 11.90 -9.86
C TYR A 145 -23.68 12.06 -8.43
N LYS A 146 -24.21 10.98 -7.85
CA LYS A 146 -24.60 10.92 -6.43
C LYS A 146 -23.97 9.72 -5.75
N THR A 147 -23.39 9.93 -4.57
CA THR A 147 -22.83 8.84 -3.74
C THR A 147 -23.40 8.91 -2.33
N ASP A 148 -23.76 7.76 -1.77
CA ASP A 148 -24.15 7.60 -0.35
C ASP A 148 -22.93 7.66 0.60
N GLY A 149 -21.73 7.63 0.02
CA GLY A 149 -20.46 7.60 0.73
C GLY A 149 -20.15 6.23 1.34
N LEU A 150 -20.91 5.19 1.00
CA LEU A 150 -20.65 3.85 1.49
C LEU A 150 -19.29 3.38 1.00
N GLY A 151 -18.51 2.88 1.96
CA GLY A 151 -17.22 2.28 1.69
C GLY A 151 -16.05 3.24 1.54
N LEU A 152 -16.25 4.51 1.93
CA LEU A 152 -15.22 5.56 1.95
C LEU A 152 -14.62 5.79 3.34
N ASP A 153 -14.87 4.86 4.25
CA ASP A 153 -14.39 4.89 5.61
C ASP A 153 -13.57 3.63 5.96
N PHE A 154 -12.65 3.81 6.90
CA PHE A 154 -11.83 2.76 7.47
C PHE A 154 -11.66 3.02 8.98
N THR A 155 -11.90 2.01 9.79
CA THR A 155 -11.86 2.05 11.25
C THR A 155 -10.77 1.12 11.78
N CYS A 156 -9.88 1.68 12.57
CA CYS A 156 -8.88 0.99 13.36
C CYS A 156 -9.28 1.06 14.84
N GLU A 157 -9.66 -0.08 15.41
CA GLU A 157 -9.97 -0.22 16.83
C GLU A 157 -8.78 -0.86 17.54
N PHE A 158 -8.24 -0.20 18.56
CA PHE A 158 -7.23 -0.77 19.41
C PHE A 158 -7.85 -1.12 20.76
N LYS A 159 -7.73 -2.39 21.13
CA LYS A 159 -8.10 -2.92 22.43
C LYS A 159 -6.80 -3.21 23.17
N ARG A 160 -6.66 -2.72 24.39
CA ARG A 160 -5.58 -3.21 25.26
C ARG A 160 -6.17 -4.32 26.12
N ASP A 161 -5.43 -5.42 26.32
CA ASP A 161 -5.82 -6.51 27.22
C ASP A 161 -6.11 -5.95 28.63
N SER A 162 -7.38 -5.68 28.91
CA SER A 162 -7.85 -5.46 30.27
C SER A 162 -8.36 -6.79 30.77
N SER A 163 -7.67 -7.39 31.74
CA SER A 163 -8.07 -8.62 32.44
C SER A 163 -9.40 -8.49 33.22
N SER A 164 -10.13 -7.39 33.05
CA SER A 164 -11.42 -7.08 33.66
C SER A 164 -12.27 -6.35 32.62
N ASP A 165 -13.25 -7.04 32.05
CA ASP A 165 -14.20 -6.53 31.04
C ASP A 165 -15.01 -5.33 31.56
N ASP A 166 -15.13 -5.21 32.89
CA ASP A 166 -15.96 -4.22 33.60
C ASP A 166 -15.49 -2.75 33.45
N PHE A 167 -14.24 -2.51 33.05
CA PHE A 167 -13.68 -1.16 32.85
C PHE A 167 -13.46 -0.80 31.38
N TYR A 168 -13.75 -1.71 30.45
CA TYR A 168 -13.51 -1.52 29.02
C TYR A 168 -14.33 -0.35 28.42
N TRP A 169 -15.49 -0.05 29.01
CA TRP A 169 -16.38 1.02 28.56
C TRP A 169 -16.01 2.41 29.12
N LEU A 170 -15.42 2.50 30.31
CA LEU A 170 -15.05 3.77 30.97
C LEU A 170 -13.83 4.45 30.35
N GLY A 171 -13.02 3.72 29.57
CA GLY A 171 -11.78 4.20 28.95
C GLY A 171 -11.79 4.24 27.42
N ARG A 172 -12.96 4.26 26.75
CA ARG A 172 -13.00 4.21 25.28
C ARG A 172 -13.02 5.61 24.66
N SER A 173 -11.94 5.98 23.96
CA SER A 173 -11.89 7.21 23.16
C SER A 173 -12.22 6.93 21.70
N THR A 174 -13.05 7.79 21.07
CA THR A 174 -13.36 7.71 19.63
C THR A 174 -12.89 8.98 18.95
N LYS A 175 -12.05 8.82 17.92
CA LYS A 175 -11.53 9.91 17.09
C LYS A 175 -11.89 9.64 15.63
N ILE A 176 -12.58 10.59 15.02
CA ILE A 176 -12.87 10.58 13.58
C ILE A 176 -11.91 11.57 12.91
N LYS A 177 -11.22 11.10 11.89
CA LYS A 177 -10.24 11.85 11.11
C LYS A 177 -10.71 11.94 9.66
N GLU A 178 -11.17 13.11 9.26
CA GLU A 178 -11.48 13.40 7.86
C GLU A 178 -10.17 13.54 7.07
N LEU A 179 -10.04 12.74 6.01
CA LEU A 179 -8.90 12.79 5.09
C LEU A 179 -9.20 13.74 3.95
N ASN A 180 -8.62 14.93 4.02
CA ASN A 180 -8.79 15.97 3.02
C ASN A 180 -7.57 16.06 2.10
N GLY A 181 -7.81 16.14 0.80
CA GLY A 181 -6.75 16.28 -0.19
C GLY A 181 -7.28 16.81 -1.51
N LYS A 182 -6.36 17.23 -2.38
CA LYS A 182 -6.70 17.60 -3.76
C LYS A 182 -7.19 16.35 -4.48
N ILE A 183 -8.43 16.40 -4.95
CA ILE A 183 -8.99 15.33 -5.77
C ILE A 183 -8.50 15.52 -7.20
N VAL A 184 -7.98 14.42 -7.76
CA VAL A 184 -7.52 14.33 -9.15
C VAL A 184 -8.37 13.26 -9.80
N ASN A 185 -9.12 13.65 -10.83
CA ASN A 185 -9.85 12.73 -11.68
C ASN A 185 -8.87 12.10 -12.67
N LEU A 186 -8.87 10.77 -12.74
CA LEU A 186 -8.05 9.99 -13.68
C LEU A 186 -8.94 9.19 -14.64
N SER A 187 -10.23 9.52 -14.76
CA SER A 187 -11.07 9.04 -15.87
C SER A 187 -10.46 9.48 -17.19
N CYS A 188 -10.37 8.55 -18.13
CA CYS A 188 -9.90 8.81 -19.48
C CYS A 188 -10.56 7.88 -20.49
N THR A 189 -10.56 8.28 -21.75
CA THR A 189 -11.18 7.52 -22.85
C THR A 189 -10.18 7.20 -23.95
N THR A 190 -9.20 8.08 -24.19
CA THR A 190 -8.18 7.92 -25.23
C THR A 190 -7.04 7.02 -24.78
N GLU A 191 -6.34 6.38 -25.74
CA GLU A 191 -5.20 5.51 -25.41
C GLU A 191 -4.00 6.28 -24.86
N ASP A 192 -3.75 7.51 -25.33
CA ASP A 192 -2.67 8.35 -24.83
C ASP A 192 -2.89 8.73 -23.36
N GLU A 193 -4.10 9.14 -22.99
CA GLU A 193 -4.45 9.42 -21.59
C GLU A 193 -4.38 8.15 -20.74
N LYS A 194 -4.83 6.99 -21.24
CA LYS A 194 -4.69 5.71 -20.53
C LYS A 194 -3.23 5.38 -20.26
N CYS A 195 -2.33 5.64 -21.21
CA CYS A 195 -0.90 5.44 -21.02
C CYS A 195 -0.36 6.35 -19.90
N GLN A 196 -0.74 7.64 -19.89
CA GLN A 196 -0.36 8.57 -18.83
C GLN A 196 -0.90 8.15 -17.46
N VAL A 197 -2.19 7.81 -17.37
CA VAL A 197 -2.82 7.33 -16.14
C VAL A 197 -2.14 6.05 -15.66
N LYS A 198 -1.83 5.12 -16.56
CA LYS A 198 -1.10 3.89 -16.23
C LYS A 198 0.27 4.19 -15.62
N GLN A 199 1.03 5.12 -16.19
CA GLN A 199 2.33 5.52 -15.64
C GLN A 199 2.20 6.15 -14.25
N VAL A 200 1.19 7.00 -14.04
CA VAL A 200 0.91 7.59 -12.71
C VAL A 200 0.58 6.49 -11.69
N LEU A 201 -0.30 5.56 -12.06
CA LEU A 201 -0.72 4.45 -11.20
C LEU A 201 0.44 3.51 -10.86
N GLN A 202 1.30 3.20 -11.84
CA GLN A 202 2.51 2.40 -11.64
C GLN A 202 3.48 3.10 -10.68
N LYS A 203 3.72 4.40 -10.91
CA LYS A 203 4.60 5.19 -10.04
C LYS A 203 4.11 5.26 -8.60
N ILE A 204 2.81 5.21 -8.33
CA ILE A 204 2.31 5.21 -6.94
C ILE A 204 2.26 3.81 -6.32
N SER A 205 2.13 2.75 -7.14
CA SER A 205 2.06 1.36 -6.67
C SER A 205 3.43 0.68 -6.55
N GLU A 206 4.51 1.29 -7.03
CA GLU A 206 5.86 0.77 -6.88
C GLU A 206 6.25 0.49 -5.41
N SER A 207 7.31 -0.29 -5.23
CA SER A 207 7.89 -0.49 -3.91
C SER A 207 8.53 0.78 -3.35
N ASN A 208 8.23 1.11 -2.10
CA ASN A 208 8.89 2.21 -1.36
C ASN A 208 10.26 1.80 -0.77
N PHE A 209 10.73 0.57 -1.00
CA PHE A 209 12.05 0.14 -0.56
C PHE A 209 13.15 0.82 -1.40
N ARG A 210 13.46 2.07 -1.05
CA ARG A 210 14.82 2.58 -1.19
C ARG A 210 15.66 1.75 -0.24
N VAL A 211 16.27 0.67 -0.74
CA VAL A 211 17.44 0.08 -0.11
C VAL A 211 18.48 1.20 -0.08
N SER A 212 18.54 1.93 1.04
CA SER A 212 19.74 2.67 1.40
C SER A 212 20.82 1.63 1.63
N SER A 213 21.48 1.21 0.55
CA SER A 213 22.79 0.59 0.64
C SER A 213 23.76 1.68 1.06
N THR A 214 23.70 2.11 2.31
CA THR A 214 24.89 2.57 3.00
C THR A 214 25.75 1.33 3.17
N SER A 215 26.52 1.04 2.12
CA SER A 215 27.74 0.27 2.22
C SER A 215 28.49 0.81 3.43
N GLN A 216 28.51 0.02 4.50
CA GLN A 216 29.45 0.17 5.59
C GLN A 216 30.85 0.06 4.98
N GLN A 217 31.38 1.17 4.50
CA GLN A 217 32.79 1.30 4.27
C GLN A 217 33.39 1.53 5.66
N SER A 218 33.84 0.45 6.25
CA SER A 218 34.70 0.41 7.43
C SER A 218 35.93 1.28 7.17
N LEU A 219 35.86 2.55 7.54
CA LEU A 219 37.05 3.40 7.69
C LEU A 219 37.74 3.01 8.99
N SER A 220 38.49 1.92 8.92
CA SER A 220 39.62 1.67 9.80
C SER A 220 40.71 2.68 9.42
N ARG A 221 40.77 3.80 10.14
CA ARG A 221 41.92 4.71 10.08
C ARG A 221 42.12 5.41 11.42
N SER A 222 42.85 4.74 12.30
CA SER A 222 43.46 5.37 13.47
C SER A 222 44.62 6.27 13.01
N PRO A 223 44.71 7.54 13.46
CA PRO A 223 45.91 8.34 13.32
C PRO A 223 46.88 8.09 14.50
N SER A 224 48.15 7.94 14.15
CA SER A 224 49.32 7.75 15.01
C SER A 224 49.73 9.01 15.81
N LEU A 225 49.92 8.83 17.14
CA LEU A 225 51.02 9.21 18.09
C LEU A 225 51.84 10.53 17.86
N PRO A 226 52.49 11.15 18.91
CA PRO A 226 53.25 10.47 19.99
C PRO A 226 53.34 11.16 21.38
N ALA A 227 53.81 10.43 22.40
CA ALA A 227 54.89 10.80 23.34
C ALA A 227 54.89 9.93 24.62
N GLY A 228 56.06 9.39 24.99
CA GLY A 228 56.35 8.89 26.34
C GLY A 228 56.77 7.41 26.44
N SER A 229 58.07 7.15 26.27
CA SER A 229 58.77 5.98 26.83
C SER A 229 59.08 6.21 28.33
N PRO A 230 59.70 5.29 29.12
CA PRO A 230 60.19 3.93 28.80
C PRO A 230 59.88 2.84 29.86
N LYS A 231 60.02 1.56 29.50
CA LYS A 231 60.97 0.59 30.10
C LYS A 231 60.63 -0.87 29.72
N ASP A 232 61.69 -1.58 29.33
CA ASP A 232 62.04 -3.00 29.56
C ASP A 232 61.01 -4.05 29.09
N GLN A 233 61.30 -5.13 28.36
CA GLN A 233 62.51 -5.96 28.28
C GLN A 233 62.30 -6.97 27.13
N GLU A 234 63.39 -7.30 26.45
CA GLU A 234 63.76 -8.64 25.95
C GLU A 234 62.83 -9.46 25.01
N SER A 235 63.34 -9.58 23.79
CA SER A 235 63.81 -10.85 23.19
C SER A 235 62.83 -11.70 22.37
N SER A 236 63.14 -11.73 21.06
CA SER A 236 63.31 -12.93 20.21
C SER A 236 62.04 -13.77 19.92
N SER A 237 61.74 -14.28 18.73
CA SER A 237 62.55 -14.68 17.58
C SER A 237 61.59 -15.07 16.43
N SER A 238 62.11 -15.05 15.20
CA SER A 238 61.90 -15.98 14.07
C SER A 238 60.56 -16.77 13.99
N HIS A 239 59.91 -17.01 12.85
CA HIS A 239 60.47 -17.38 11.55
C HIS A 239 59.30 -17.66 10.57
N SER A 240 59.56 -17.37 9.28
CA SER A 240 59.10 -18.11 8.09
C SER A 240 57.60 -18.23 7.75
N GLN A 241 57.23 -17.51 6.68
CA GLN A 241 56.36 -18.04 5.62
C GLN A 241 57.05 -19.22 4.90
N PRO A 242 56.30 -20.06 4.19
CA PRO A 242 56.36 -19.93 2.74
C PRO A 242 55.01 -20.07 2.00
N HIS A 243 54.97 -19.39 0.86
CA HIS A 243 54.03 -19.54 -0.24
C HIS A 243 53.88 -20.98 -0.74
N VAL A 244 52.64 -21.38 -1.07
CA VAL A 244 52.37 -22.30 -2.19
C VAL A 244 51.17 -21.79 -3.01
N LYS A 245 51.41 -21.70 -4.32
CA LYS A 245 50.51 -21.31 -5.41
C LYS A 245 49.60 -22.49 -5.81
N ARG A 246 48.55 -22.14 -6.58
CA ARG A 246 47.85 -22.93 -7.62
C ARG A 246 46.66 -23.80 -7.19
N LYS A 247 45.44 -23.40 -7.57
CA LYS A 247 44.70 -23.88 -8.77
C LYS A 247 43.25 -23.41 -8.75
N SER A 248 42.80 -22.80 -9.85
CA SER A 248 41.38 -22.69 -10.21
C SER A 248 40.91 -24.03 -10.78
N PRO A 249 39.64 -24.41 -10.58
CA PRO A 249 38.83 -24.68 -11.77
C PRO A 249 37.33 -24.33 -11.68
N LYS A 250 36.79 -24.11 -12.88
CA LYS A 250 35.45 -24.42 -13.39
C LYS A 250 34.22 -23.65 -12.90
N LYS A 251 33.70 -22.89 -13.88
CA LYS A 251 32.30 -22.50 -14.11
C LYS A 251 31.35 -23.70 -13.98
N THR A 252 30.25 -23.50 -13.26
CA THR A 252 29.04 -24.31 -13.36
C THR A 252 27.86 -23.36 -13.58
N SER A 253 27.06 -23.72 -14.58
CA SER A 253 25.90 -23.03 -15.14
C SER A 253 24.76 -22.87 -14.13
N SER A 254 24.18 -21.67 -14.09
CA SER A 254 22.91 -21.36 -13.44
C SER A 254 21.72 -21.94 -14.24
N PRO A 255 20.63 -22.40 -13.57
CA PRO A 255 19.44 -22.93 -14.23
C PRO A 255 18.54 -21.83 -14.81
N PRO A 256 17.71 -22.13 -15.83
CA PRO A 256 16.93 -21.14 -16.56
C PRO A 256 15.72 -20.64 -15.77
N SER A 257 15.43 -19.34 -15.89
CA SER A 257 14.25 -18.67 -15.32
C SER A 257 12.94 -19.28 -15.86
N PRO A 258 11.90 -19.43 -15.02
CA PRO A 258 10.59 -19.90 -15.50
C PRO A 258 9.95 -18.84 -16.40
N GLN A 259 9.73 -19.20 -17.66
CA GLN A 259 8.96 -18.39 -18.60
C GLN A 259 7.48 -18.39 -18.18
N LEU A 260 6.94 -17.21 -17.91
CA LEU A 260 5.50 -17.00 -17.75
C LEU A 260 4.79 -17.33 -19.08
N PRO A 261 3.61 -17.97 -19.05
CA PRO A 261 2.89 -18.31 -20.26
C PRO A 261 2.52 -17.04 -21.04
N LEU A 262 2.73 -17.07 -22.35
CA LEU A 262 2.35 -16.02 -23.29
C LEU A 262 0.81 -15.97 -23.33
N VAL A 263 0.22 -15.11 -22.50
CA VAL A 263 -1.23 -14.95 -22.44
C VAL A 263 -1.67 -14.09 -23.61
N ASN A 264 -2.57 -14.63 -24.44
CA ASN A 264 -3.14 -13.98 -25.61
C ASN A 264 -3.91 -12.69 -25.22
N GLU A 265 -3.27 -11.54 -25.41
CA GLU A 265 -3.78 -10.21 -25.05
C GLU A 265 -5.15 -9.88 -25.69
N ARG A 266 -5.46 -10.47 -26.86
CA ARG A 266 -6.72 -10.25 -27.58
C ARG A 266 -7.93 -10.84 -26.86
N SER A 267 -7.79 -11.95 -26.15
CA SER A 267 -8.91 -12.59 -25.44
C SER A 267 -9.31 -11.82 -24.18
N TYR A 268 -8.37 -11.10 -23.54
CA TYR A 268 -8.61 -10.30 -22.34
C TYR A 268 -9.25 -8.96 -22.64
N LEU A 269 -8.86 -8.32 -23.76
CA LEU A 269 -9.53 -7.11 -24.22
C LEU A 269 -11.01 -7.40 -24.51
N LEU A 270 -11.34 -8.48 -25.19
CA LEU A 270 -12.73 -8.83 -25.52
C LEU A 270 -13.64 -9.01 -24.28
N GLN A 271 -13.11 -9.46 -23.14
CA GLN A 271 -13.92 -9.60 -21.91
C GLN A 271 -14.32 -8.27 -21.28
N PHE A 272 -13.57 -7.19 -21.52
CA PHE A 272 -13.82 -5.86 -20.93
C PHE A 272 -14.23 -4.80 -21.97
N THR A 273 -13.89 -4.97 -23.25
CA THR A 273 -14.18 -3.99 -24.30
C THR A 273 -15.50 -4.28 -25.03
N GLN A 274 -16.07 -5.49 -24.91
CA GLN A 274 -17.34 -5.81 -25.56
C GLN A 274 -18.56 -5.12 -24.91
N ARG A 275 -18.38 -4.43 -23.77
CA ARG A 275 -19.46 -3.76 -23.04
C ARG A 275 -19.12 -2.37 -22.53
N LEU A 276 -18.05 -1.75 -23.02
CA LEU A 276 -17.88 -0.31 -22.80
C LEU A 276 -19.05 0.42 -23.49
N PRO A 277 -19.84 1.23 -22.77
CA PRO A 277 -20.78 2.12 -23.42
C PRO A 277 -20.00 2.97 -24.42
N LYS A 278 -20.47 2.99 -25.67
CA LYS A 278 -20.14 4.10 -26.58
C LYS A 278 -20.74 5.32 -25.92
N TYR A 279 -19.91 6.09 -25.21
CA TYR A 279 -20.36 7.38 -24.71
C TYR A 279 -20.56 8.28 -25.93
N ILE A 280 -21.83 8.63 -26.10
CA ILE A 280 -22.44 9.38 -27.19
C ILE A 280 -21.90 10.82 -27.20
N GLU A 281 -21.87 11.36 -28.43
CA GLU A 281 -21.69 12.76 -28.84
C GLU A 281 -22.44 13.80 -27.99
#